data_AF-A0A950GSS3-F1
#
_entry.id   AF-A0A950GSS3-F1
#
_cell.length_a   1.000
_cell.length_b   1.000
_cell.length_c   1.000
_cell.angle_alpha   90.00
_cell.angle_beta   90.00
_cell.angle_gamma   90.00
#
_symmetry.space_group_name_H-M   'P 1'
#
loop_
_entity.id
_entity.type
_entity.pdbx_description
1 polymer ?
#
loop_
_entity_poly.entity_id
_entity_poly.type
_entity_poly.pdbx_seq_one_letter_code
_entity_poly.pdbx_strand_id
1 'polypeptide(L)'
;MSQPRDDRQKELFRPALDLIIDRSHPLVRLAEKIDWPSIEGKLAEIYSPGAGHPPLPARLMAGLLILKHMHALSDAALCERWLENPYFQYFCGEEVFRHQLGFSRSSLSRWRRRLGAERLGALIPREANSTKLRD
;
A
#
# COMPACT_ATOMS: atom_id res chain seq x y z
N MET A 1 -2.38 34.46 21.93
CA MET A 1 -2.73 34.03 20.56
C MET A 1 -1.65 33.09 20.09
N SER A 2 -1.95 31.80 19.96
CA SER A 2 -0.97 30.78 19.56
C SER A 2 -0.75 30.88 18.06
N GLN A 3 0.49 31.13 17.61
CA GLN A 3 0.83 31.09 16.20
C GLN A 3 0.50 29.70 15.61
N PRO A 4 0.01 29.62 14.36
CA PRO A 4 -0.12 28.35 13.67
C PRO A 4 1.27 27.74 13.55
N ARG A 5 1.47 26.53 14.08
CA ARG A 5 2.72 25.79 13.91
C ARG A 5 2.91 25.53 12.41
N ASP A 6 4.05 25.95 11.86
CA ASP A 6 4.39 25.68 10.47
C ASP A 6 4.79 24.20 10.32
N ASP A 7 3.81 23.35 9.98
CA ASP A 7 4.01 21.92 9.80
C ASP A 7 4.74 21.56 8.49
N ARG A 8 4.98 22.52 7.58
CA ARG A 8 5.72 22.30 6.33
C ARG A 8 7.16 21.85 6.60
N GLN A 9 7.75 22.35 7.68
CA GLN A 9 9.10 21.97 8.10
C GLN A 9 9.18 20.51 8.55
N LYS A 10 8.10 19.93 9.09
CA LYS A 10 8.07 18.52 9.50
C LYS A 10 8.00 17.55 8.32
N GLU A 11 7.46 17.97 7.17
CA GLU A 11 7.41 17.13 5.97
C GLU A 11 8.80 16.92 5.36
N LEU A 12 9.64 17.96 5.42
CA LEU A 12 11.04 17.94 4.95
C LEU A 12 11.94 16.98 5.75
N PHE A 13 11.59 16.66 7.00
CA PHE A 13 12.38 15.79 7.88
C PHE A 13 11.69 14.46 8.20
N ARG A 14 10.69 14.04 7.41
CA ARG A 14 10.12 12.71 7.62
C ARG A 14 11.21 11.66 7.38
N PRO A 15 11.36 10.67 8.29
CA PRO A 15 12.36 9.64 8.10
C PRO A 15 12.04 8.87 6.81
N ALA A 16 13.04 8.81 5.93
CA ALA A 16 12.99 7.95 4.76
C ALA A 16 12.85 6.50 5.23
N LEU A 17 11.98 5.74 4.59
CA LEU A 17 11.69 4.37 4.99
C LEU A 17 12.94 3.51 4.93
N ASP A 18 13.81 3.71 3.94
CA ASP A 18 15.10 3.02 3.81
C ASP A 18 16.06 3.23 4.98
N LEU A 19 15.86 4.26 5.81
CA LEU A 19 16.67 4.50 7.02
C LEU A 19 16.11 3.80 8.27
N ILE A 20 14.88 3.30 8.24
CA ILE A 20 14.19 2.73 9.42
C ILE A 20 13.76 1.27 9.24
N ILE A 21 13.74 0.76 8.00
CA ILE A 21 13.40 -0.64 7.71
C ILE A 21 14.66 -1.49 7.54
N ASP A 22 14.60 -2.75 7.98
CA ASP A 22 15.60 -3.75 7.60
C ASP A 22 15.33 -4.27 6.18
N ARG A 23 16.31 -4.11 5.27
CA ARG A 23 16.26 -4.61 3.89
C ARG A 23 16.19 -6.13 3.81
N SER A 24 16.62 -6.84 4.86
CA SER A 24 16.53 -8.30 4.96
C SER A 24 15.12 -8.80 5.28
N HIS A 25 14.23 -7.90 5.74
CA HIS A 25 12.88 -8.26 6.17
C HIS A 25 12.07 -8.92 5.05
N PRO A 26 11.30 -10.00 5.32
CA PRO A 26 10.59 -10.76 4.29
C PRO A 26 9.67 -9.92 3.39
N LEU A 27 8.96 -8.92 3.95
CA LEU A 27 8.12 -8.03 3.15
C LEU A 27 8.93 -7.13 2.21
N VAL A 28 10.12 -6.67 2.62
CA VAL A 28 10.98 -5.82 1.76
C VAL A 28 11.48 -6.65 0.59
N ARG A 29 12.02 -7.84 0.87
CA ARG A 29 12.48 -8.78 -0.16
C ARG A 29 11.35 -9.24 -1.09
N LEU A 30 10.13 -9.38 -0.57
CA LEU A 30 8.96 -9.68 -1.40
C LEU A 30 8.62 -8.50 -2.30
N ALA A 31 8.58 -7.28 -1.76
CA ALA A 31 8.32 -6.07 -2.56
C ALA A 31 9.34 -5.92 -3.70
N GLU A 32 10.60 -6.26 -3.50
CA GLU A 32 11.64 -6.19 -4.53
C GLU A 32 11.51 -7.26 -5.63
N LYS A 33 10.88 -8.39 -5.32
CA LYS A 33 10.66 -9.49 -6.27
C LYS A 33 9.41 -9.29 -7.11
N ILE A 34 8.46 -8.48 -6.66
CA ILE A 34 7.23 -8.22 -7.38
C ILE A 34 7.53 -7.32 -8.57
N ASP A 35 7.10 -7.75 -9.76
CA ASP A 35 7.08 -6.92 -10.96
C ASP A 35 5.96 -5.86 -10.86
N TRP A 36 6.24 -4.79 -10.12
CA TRP A 36 5.30 -3.68 -9.95
C TRP A 36 4.93 -3.04 -11.28
N PRO A 37 5.84 -2.74 -12.23
CA PRO A 37 5.47 -2.18 -13.53
C PRO A 37 4.41 -3.01 -14.28
N SER A 38 4.51 -4.34 -14.26
CA SER A 38 3.49 -5.21 -14.86
C SER A 38 2.13 -5.09 -14.18
N ILE A 39 2.11 -5.03 -12.85
CA ILE A 39 0.89 -4.79 -12.07
C ILE A 39 0.30 -3.42 -12.40
N GLU A 40 1.13 -2.37 -12.42
CA GLU A 40 0.72 -1.00 -12.72
C GLU A 40 0.17 -0.87 -14.14
N GLY A 41 0.80 -1.50 -15.13
CA GLY A 41 0.30 -1.53 -16.51
C GLY A 41 -1.09 -2.17 -16.61
N LYS A 42 -1.28 -3.35 -15.98
CA LYS A 42 -2.59 -4.03 -15.93
C LYS A 42 -3.65 -3.18 -15.21
N LEU A 43 -3.25 -2.40 -14.21
CA LEU A 43 -4.14 -1.51 -13.48
C LEU A 43 -4.45 -0.23 -14.26
N ALA A 44 -3.52 0.30 -15.04
CA ALA A 44 -3.71 1.49 -15.86
C ALA A 44 -4.82 1.28 -16.92
N GLU A 45 -4.92 0.09 -17.50
CA GLU A 45 -6.02 -0.27 -18.42
C GLU A 45 -7.42 -0.21 -17.77
N ILE A 46 -7.47 -0.40 -16.45
CA ILE A 46 -8.72 -0.43 -15.66
C ILE A 46 -9.05 0.95 -15.10
N TYR A 47 -8.04 1.78 -14.89
CA TYR A 47 -8.16 3.15 -14.43
C TYR A 47 -8.23 4.13 -15.60
N SER A 48 -9.43 4.31 -16.17
CA SER A 48 -9.72 5.55 -16.89
C SER A 48 -9.89 6.69 -15.86
N PRO A 49 -9.14 7.80 -15.95
CA PRO A 49 -9.30 8.92 -15.04
C PRO A 49 -10.70 9.53 -15.20
N GLY A 50 -11.56 9.33 -14.21
CA GLY A 50 -12.82 10.06 -14.07
C GLY A 50 -12.62 11.35 -13.29
N ALA A 51 -13.46 12.37 -13.56
CA ALA A 51 -13.38 13.66 -12.87
C ALA A 51 -13.57 13.51 -11.34
N GLY A 52 -12.63 14.03 -10.55
CA GLY A 52 -12.86 14.33 -9.14
C GLY A 52 -11.72 14.04 -8.16
N HIS A 53 -10.79 13.13 -8.44
CA HIS A 53 -9.57 12.92 -7.63
C HIS A 53 -8.50 12.19 -8.44
N PRO A 54 -7.20 12.54 -8.29
CA PRO A 54 -6.14 11.72 -8.86
C PRO A 54 -6.27 10.28 -8.34
N PRO A 55 -6.19 9.27 -9.21
CA PRO A 55 -6.25 7.88 -8.77
C PRO A 55 -5.14 7.62 -7.76
N LEU A 56 -5.46 6.88 -6.69
CA LEU A 56 -4.44 6.41 -5.74
C LEU A 56 -3.35 5.63 -6.51
N PRO A 57 -2.07 5.71 -6.09
CA PRO A 57 -1.00 4.97 -6.74
C PRO A 57 -1.33 3.48 -6.87
N ALA A 58 -1.08 2.91 -8.05
CA ALA A 58 -1.41 1.52 -8.35
C ALA A 58 -0.68 0.55 -7.39
N ARG A 59 0.60 0.81 -7.08
CA ARG A 59 1.36 0.05 -6.08
C ARG A 59 0.77 0.10 -4.67
N LEU A 60 0.27 1.26 -4.22
CA LEU A 60 -0.40 1.39 -2.92
C LEU A 60 -1.60 0.44 -2.85
N MET A 61 -2.45 0.50 -3.88
CA MET A 61 -3.69 -0.27 -3.92
C MET A 61 -3.41 -1.79 -4.01
N ALA A 62 -2.53 -2.20 -4.91
CA ALA A 62 -2.11 -3.59 -5.03
C ALA A 62 -1.46 -4.10 -3.74
N GLY A 63 -0.54 -3.32 -3.16
CA GLY A 63 0.14 -3.65 -1.92
C GLY A 63 -0.83 -3.88 -0.76
N LEU A 64 -1.82 -3.01 -0.59
CA LEU A 64 -2.84 -3.13 0.45
C LEU A 64 -3.66 -4.42 0.33
N LEU A 65 -4.01 -4.87 -0.88
CA LEU A 65 -4.72 -6.13 -1.05
C LEU A 65 -3.84 -7.34 -0.76
N ILE A 66 -2.59 -7.32 -1.24
CA ILE A 66 -1.65 -8.41 -1.02
C ILE A 66 -1.44 -8.56 0.49
N LEU A 67 -1.17 -7.47 1.22
CA LEU A 67 -1.02 -7.47 2.67
C LEU A 67 -2.30 -7.94 3.37
N LYS A 68 -3.47 -7.47 2.92
CA LYS A 68 -4.76 -7.91 3.46
C LYS A 68 -4.94 -9.43 3.33
N HIS A 69 -4.62 -9.98 2.16
CA HIS A 69 -4.76 -11.40 1.88
C HIS A 69 -3.73 -12.23 2.65
N MET A 70 -2.46 -11.82 2.62
CA MET A 70 -1.35 -12.49 3.33
C MET A 70 -1.59 -12.58 4.83
N HIS A 71 -2.09 -11.49 5.43
CA HIS A 71 -2.29 -11.40 6.88
C HIS A 71 -3.76 -11.64 7.30
N ALA A 72 -4.64 -12.05 6.38
CA ALA A 72 -6.08 -12.25 6.60
C ALA A 72 -6.76 -11.07 7.34
N LEU A 73 -6.40 -9.83 7.00
CA LEU A 73 -6.86 -8.64 7.71
C LEU A 73 -8.24 -8.18 7.25
N SER A 74 -8.99 -7.54 8.15
CA SER A 74 -10.15 -6.74 7.80
C SER A 74 -9.71 -5.40 7.18
N ASP A 75 -10.62 -4.70 6.48
CA ASP A 75 -10.30 -3.36 5.94
C ASP A 75 -10.02 -2.32 7.05
N ALA A 76 -10.45 -2.55 8.30
CA ALA A 76 -10.11 -1.65 9.42
C ALA A 76 -8.71 -1.96 9.96
N ALA A 77 -8.45 -3.24 10.28
CA ALA A 77 -7.17 -3.70 10.80
C ALA A 77 -6.02 -3.44 9.81
N LEU A 78 -6.28 -3.51 8.51
CA LEU A 78 -5.30 -3.13 7.49
C LEU A 78 -4.91 -1.66 7.60
N CYS A 79 -5.89 -0.75 7.71
CA CYS A 79 -5.61 0.68 7.82
C CYS A 79 -4.84 1.02 9.11
N GLU A 80 -5.24 0.44 10.24
CA GLU A 80 -4.56 0.61 11.52
C GLU A 80 -3.12 0.10 11.46
N ARG A 81 -2.92 -1.15 11.01
CA ARG A 81 -1.58 -1.74 10.89
C ARG A 81 -0.71 -0.99 9.88
N TRP A 82 -1.27 -0.46 8.80
CA TRP A 82 -0.52 0.32 7.82
C TRP A 82 0.02 1.63 8.41
N LEU A 83 -0.76 2.32 9.27
CA LEU A 83 -0.31 3.54 9.94
C LEU A 83 0.87 3.31 10.89
N GLU A 84 0.89 2.15 11.54
CA GLU A 84 1.89 1.83 12.57
C GLU A 84 3.12 1.10 12.02
N ASN A 85 3.04 0.52 10.81
CA ASN A 85 4.06 -0.40 10.31
C ASN A 85 4.83 0.16 9.08
N PRO A 86 6.11 0.55 9.23
CA PRO A 86 6.90 1.07 8.12
C PRO A 86 7.13 0.05 6.99
N TYR A 87 7.17 -1.25 7.29
CA TYR A 87 7.29 -2.29 6.27
C TYR A 87 6.03 -2.39 5.38
N PHE A 88 4.84 -2.15 5.95
CA PHE A 88 3.60 -2.11 5.17
C PHE A 88 3.58 -0.91 4.24
N GLN A 89 4.03 0.25 4.72
CA GLN A 89 4.11 1.47 3.92
C GLN A 89 5.12 1.33 2.78
N TYR A 90 6.30 0.77 3.07
CA TYR A 90 7.32 0.47 2.06
C TYR A 90 6.81 -0.53 1.01
N PHE A 91 6.13 -1.60 1.45
CA PHE A 91 5.54 -2.59 0.54
C PHE A 91 4.55 -1.93 -0.44
N CYS A 92 3.72 -1.02 0.09
CA CYS A 92 2.78 -0.20 -0.67
C CYS A 92 3.43 0.92 -1.50
N GLY A 93 4.75 1.11 -1.45
CA GLY A 93 5.47 2.07 -2.29
C GLY A 93 5.62 3.47 -1.70
N GLU A 94 5.39 3.66 -0.40
CA GLU A 94 5.80 4.90 0.24
C GLU A 94 7.34 4.96 0.34
N GLU A 95 7.89 6.16 0.21
CA GLU A 95 9.33 6.43 0.38
C GLU A 95 9.65 7.02 1.77
N VAL A 96 8.66 7.66 2.40
CA VAL A 96 8.77 8.29 3.71
C VAL A 96 7.67 7.78 4.63
N PHE A 97 7.95 7.70 5.93
CA PHE A 97 6.95 7.22 6.87
C PHE A 97 5.76 8.19 7.00
N ARG A 98 4.56 7.64 6.93
CA ARG A 98 3.28 8.34 6.98
C ARG A 98 2.57 8.04 8.30
N HIS A 99 2.14 9.09 8.98
CA HIS A 99 1.34 8.99 10.22
C HIS A 99 -0.17 9.19 9.97
N GLN A 100 -0.58 9.33 8.71
CA GLN A 100 -1.95 9.62 8.31
C GLN A 100 -2.29 8.84 7.04
N LEU A 101 -3.54 8.41 6.91
CA LEU A 101 -4.01 7.69 5.74
C LEU A 101 -4.26 8.67 4.59
N GLY A 102 -3.62 8.44 3.45
CA GLY A 102 -3.96 9.11 2.19
C GLY A 102 -5.20 8.53 1.49
N PHE A 103 -5.84 7.52 2.10
CA PHE A 103 -6.96 6.76 1.53
C PHE A 103 -7.99 6.41 2.61
N SER A 104 -9.19 6.02 2.18
CA SER A 104 -10.28 5.59 3.10
C SER A 104 -10.68 4.15 2.84
N ARG A 105 -11.36 3.52 3.82
CA ARG A 105 -11.98 2.19 3.63
C ARG A 105 -12.91 2.16 2.42
N SER A 106 -13.61 3.28 2.16
CA SER A 106 -14.47 3.43 0.99
C SER A 106 -13.69 3.42 -0.33
N SER A 107 -12.47 3.95 -0.34
CA SER A 107 -11.56 3.90 -1.50
C SER A 107 -11.17 2.47 -1.84
N LEU A 108 -10.88 1.63 -0.83
CA LEU A 108 -10.56 0.22 -1.01
C LEU A 108 -11.74 -0.58 -1.56
N SER A 109 -12.95 -0.36 -1.03
CA SER A 109 -14.16 -1.04 -1.52
C SER A 109 -14.51 -0.64 -2.96
N ARG A 110 -14.49 0.66 -3.27
CA ARG A 110 -14.73 1.16 -4.64
C ARG A 110 -13.73 0.55 -5.63
N TRP A 111 -12.46 0.50 -5.24
CA TRP A 111 -11.44 -0.05 -6.10
C TRP A 111 -11.59 -1.56 -6.31
N ARG A 112 -11.84 -2.33 -5.24
CA ARG A 112 -12.11 -3.77 -5.33
C ARG A 112 -13.27 -4.09 -6.28
N ARG A 113 -14.34 -3.27 -6.23
CA ARG A 113 -15.50 -3.39 -7.12
C ARG A 113 -15.12 -3.13 -8.58
N ARG A 114 -14.28 -2.12 -8.85
CA ARG A 114 -13.81 -1.79 -10.20
C ARG A 114 -12.89 -2.86 -10.78
N LEU A 115 -12.05 -3.46 -9.94
CA LEU A 115 -11.08 -4.47 -10.36
C LEU A 115 -11.73 -5.82 -10.69
N GLY A 116 -12.76 -6.22 -9.92
CA GLY A 116 -13.43 -7.52 -10.07
C GLY A 116 -12.68 -8.68 -9.41
N ALA A 117 -13.43 -9.69 -8.93
CA ALA A 117 -12.92 -10.80 -8.12
C ALA A 117 -11.86 -11.68 -8.82
N GLU A 118 -12.02 -11.90 -10.12
CA GLU A 118 -11.10 -12.73 -10.91
C GLU A 118 -9.71 -12.07 -11.00
N ARG A 119 -9.67 -10.78 -11.36
CA ARG A 119 -8.43 -10.00 -11.50
C ARG A 119 -7.76 -9.74 -10.15
N LEU A 120 -8.55 -9.62 -9.08
CA LEU A 120 -8.04 -9.57 -7.70
C LEU A 120 -7.19 -10.80 -7.36
N GLY A 121 -7.64 -11.99 -7.74
CA GLY A 121 -6.89 -13.24 -7.55
C GLY A 121 -5.57 -13.25 -8.34
N ALA A 122 -5.59 -12.72 -9.57
CA ALA A 122 -4.42 -12.65 -10.44
C ALA A 122 -3.33 -11.65 -9.95
N LEU A 123 -3.69 -10.68 -9.11
CA LEU A 123 -2.75 -9.71 -8.53
C LEU A 123 -1.99 -10.26 -7.33
N ILE A 124 -2.46 -11.32 -6.68
CA ILE A 124 -1.80 -11.89 -5.52
C ILE A 124 -0.62 -12.73 -6.04
N PRO A 125 0.65 -12.32 -5.78
CA PRO A 125 1.80 -13.09 -6.24
C PRO A 125 1.74 -14.51 -5.69
N ARG A 126 2.21 -15.50 -6.45
CA ARG A 126 2.25 -16.91 -5.98
C ARG A 126 3.09 -17.03 -4.70
N GLU A 127 4.09 -16.18 -4.59
CA GLU A 127 4.97 -15.99 -3.45
C GLU A 127 4.18 -15.57 -2.21
N ALA A 128 3.18 -14.69 -2.36
CA ALA A 128 2.31 -14.24 -1.26
C ALA A 128 1.39 -15.35 -0.75
N ASN A 129 0.96 -16.28 -1.62
CA ASN A 129 0.15 -17.45 -1.25
C ASN A 129 0.95 -18.51 -0.47
N SER A 130 2.27 -18.56 -0.64
CA SER A 130 3.15 -19.54 0.02
C SER A 130 3.42 -19.21 1.50
N THR A 131 3.20 -17.96 1.91
CA THR A 131 3.41 -17.48 3.28
C THR A 131 2.35 -17.99 4.27
N LYS A 132 1.31 -18.71 3.81
CA LYS A 132 0.32 -19.38 4.68
C LYS A 132 0.80 -20.68 5.32
N LEU A 133 2.05 -21.09 5.09
CA LEU A 133 2.65 -22.31 5.67
C LEU A 133 3.91 -21.96 6.44
N ARG A 134 3.75 -21.48 7.68
CA ARG A 134 4.68 -21.55 8.82
C ARG A 134 4.22 -20.52 9.85
N ASP A 135 3.26 -20.93 10.66
CA ASP A 135 3.22 -20.76 12.11
C ASP A 135 2.26 -21.83 12.67
#